data_AF-A0A3D0MRL1-F1
#
_entry.id   AF-A0A3D0MRL1-F1
#
_cell.length_a   1.000
_cell.length_b   1.000
_cell.length_c   1.000
_cell.angle_alpha   90.00
_cell.angle_beta   90.00
_cell.angle_gamma   90.00
#
_symmetry.space_group_name_H-M   'P 1'
#
loop_
_entity.id
_entity.type
_entity.pdbx_description
1 polymer ?
#
loop_
_entity_poly.entity_id
_entity_poly.type
_entity_poly.pdbx_seq_one_letter_code
_entity_poly.pdbx_strand_id
1 'polypeptide(L)' 'MDKWISLLNLLATPTLETLYMVLFSTFFATLLGFPLGIALVVTEKGGLLENEPLYGVLNGIVNVCRSFPFI' A
#
# COMPACT_ATOMS: atom_id res chain seq x y z
N MET A 1 21.09 -30.97 -19.38
CA MET A 1 21.36 -29.53 -19.14
C MET A 1 20.07 -28.73 -19.22
N ASP A 2 19.19 -29.04 -20.17
CA ASP A 2 18.01 -28.24 -20.53
C ASP A 2 16.93 -28.18 -19.43
N LYS A 3 16.78 -29.24 -18.63
CA LYS A 3 15.85 -29.27 -17.49
C LYS A 3 16.20 -28.25 -16.41
N TRP A 4 17.49 -28.04 -16.13
CA TRP A 4 17.93 -27.04 -15.15
C TRP A 4 17.69 -25.61 -15.65
N ILE A 5 17.94 -25.36 -16.92
CA ILE A 5 17.65 -24.06 -17.56
C ILE A 5 16.14 -23.78 -17.56
N SER A 6 15.31 -24.79 -17.84
CA SER A 6 13.84 -24.67 -17.75
C SER A 6 13.37 -24.34 -16.33
N LEU A 7 13.95 -24.96 -15.29
CA LEU A 7 13.61 -24.68 -13.90
C LEU A 7 14.03 -23.26 -13.50
N LEU A 8 15.21 -22.81 -13.94
CA LEU A 8 15.65 -21.44 -13.70
C LEU A 8 14.71 -20.42 -14.36
N ASN A 9 14.25 -20.65 -15.58
CA ASN A 9 13.28 -19.78 -16.22
C ASN A 9 11.91 -19.77 -15.51
N LEU A 10 11.44 -20.93 -15.04
CA LEU A 10 10.19 -21.04 -14.27
C LEU A 10 10.22 -20.26 -12.94
N LEU A 11 11.41 -20.04 -12.37
CA LEU A 11 11.57 -19.26 -11.15
C LEU A 11 11.86 -17.78 -11.45
N ALA A 12 12.72 -17.50 -12.43
CA ALA A 12 13.18 -16.16 -12.74
C ALA A 12 12.04 -15.26 -13.24
N THR A 13 11.20 -15.77 -14.15
CA THR A 13 10.11 -14.97 -14.72
C THR A 13 9.08 -14.53 -13.65
N PRO A 14 8.48 -15.44 -12.86
CA PRO A 14 7.52 -15.03 -11.82
C PRO A 14 8.15 -14.20 -10.70
N THR A 15 9.46 -14.38 -10.44
CA THR A 15 10.19 -13.55 -9.48
C THR A 15 10.27 -12.11 -9.96
N LEU A 16 10.64 -11.90 -11.24
CA LEU A 16 10.63 -10.57 -11.84
C LEU A 16 9.23 -9.98 -11.90
N GLU A 17 8.22 -10.83 -12.16
CA GLU A 17 6.83 -10.40 -12.15
C GLU A 17 6.39 -9.87 -10.79
N THR A 18 6.67 -10.64 -9.75
CA THR A 18 6.41 -10.26 -8.35
C THR A 18 7.18 -9.01 -7.98
N LEU A 19 8.43 -8.90 -8.40
CA LEU A 19 9.27 -7.76 -8.09
C LEU A 19 8.71 -6.47 -8.69
N TYR A 20 8.32 -6.47 -9.98
CA TYR A 20 7.72 -5.27 -10.56
C TYR A 20 6.37 -4.96 -9.90
N MET A 21 5.54 -5.97 -9.62
CA MET A 21 4.24 -5.76 -8.99
C MET A 21 4.39 -5.10 -7.61
N VAL A 22 5.28 -5.62 -6.77
CA VAL A 22 5.55 -5.09 -5.43
C VAL A 22 6.15 -3.69 -5.50
N LEU A 23 7.11 -3.44 -6.39
CA LEU A 23 7.75 -2.13 -6.52
C LEU A 23 6.74 -1.05 -6.90
N PHE A 24 5.94 -1.27 -7.95
CA PHE A 24 4.93 -0.29 -8.37
C PHE A 24 3.81 -0.14 -7.32
N SER A 25 3.34 -1.25 -6.73
CA SER A 25 2.31 -1.21 -5.70
C SER A 25 2.76 -0.42 -4.48
N THR A 26 3.98 -0.67 -4.01
CA THR A 26 4.56 0.04 -2.87
C THR A 26 4.76 1.51 -3.20
N PHE A 27 5.28 1.82 -4.39
CA PHE A 27 5.48 3.20 -4.82
C PHE A 27 4.19 4.01 -4.78
N PHE A 28 3.11 3.52 -5.40
CA PHE A 28 1.82 4.22 -5.40
C PHE A 28 1.15 4.22 -4.02
N ALA A 29 1.24 3.11 -3.27
CA ALA A 29 0.72 3.04 -1.92
C ALA A 29 1.39 4.05 -0.99
N THR A 30 2.71 4.21 -1.08
CA THR A 30 3.44 5.24 -0.32
C THR A 30 3.09 6.63 -0.84
N LEU A 31 3.08 6.86 -2.15
CA LEU A 31 2.82 8.18 -2.72
C LEU A 31 1.45 8.74 -2.32
N LEU A 32 0.41 7.89 -2.28
CA LEU A 32 -0.95 8.29 -1.90
C LEU A 32 -1.20 8.16 -0.39
N GLY A 33 -0.72 7.08 0.21
CA GLY A 33 -0.92 6.76 1.62
C GLY A 33 -0.13 7.68 2.55
N PHE A 34 1.03 8.19 2.13
CA PHE A 34 1.84 9.08 2.97
C PHE A 34 1.17 10.45 3.20
N PRO A 35 0.71 11.18 2.16
CA PRO A 35 -0.09 12.40 2.37
C PRO A 35 -1.37 12.17 3.17
N LEU A 36 -2.08 11.07 2.92
CA LEU A 36 -3.28 10.69 3.69
C LEU A 36 -2.97 10.43 5.16
N GLY A 37 -1.85 9.75 5.44
CA GLY A 37 -1.37 9.50 6.80
C GLY A 37 -1.01 10.79 7.52
N ILE A 38 -0.31 11.71 6.85
CA ILE A 38 -0.02 13.04 7.39
C ILE A 38 -1.33 13.79 7.68
N ALA A 39 -2.27 13.81 6.73
CA ALA A 39 -3.55 14.48 6.89
C ALA A 39 -4.32 13.96 8.12
N LEU A 40 -4.33 12.65 8.34
CA LEU A 40 -4.94 12.04 9.53
C LEU A 40 -4.25 12.49 10.83
N VAL A 41 -2.92 12.47 10.88
CA VAL A 41 -2.16 12.87 12.09
C VAL A 41 -2.36 14.36 12.38
N VAL A 42 -2.35 15.24 11.38
CA VAL A 42 -2.51 16.67 11.65
C VAL A 42 -3.94 17.05 12.02
N THR A 43 -4.94 16.29 11.56
CA THR A 43 -6.37 16.57 11.82
C THR A 43 -6.94 15.88 13.05
N GLU A 44 -6.16 15.00 13.70
CA GLU A 44 -6.60 14.31 14.91
C GLU A 44 -6.83 15.27 16.09
N LYS A 45 -7.55 14.78 17.09
CA LYS A 45 -7.84 15.54 18.31
C LYS A 45 -6.54 15.91 19.04
N GLY A 46 -6.30 17.19 19.29
CA GLY A 46 -5.03 17.70 19.84
C GLY A 46 -3.90 17.80 18.82
N GLY A 47 -4.18 17.59 17.53
CA GLY A 47 -3.24 17.75 16.41
C GLY A 47 -3.03 19.20 15.99
N LEU A 48 -2.10 19.42 15.05
CA LEU A 48 -1.72 20.75 14.55
C LEU A 48 -2.88 21.52 13.87
N LEU A 49 -3.77 20.79 13.18
CA LEU A 49 -4.91 21.31 12.43
C LEU A 49 -6.17 20.51 12.83
N GLU A 50 -6.41 20.43 14.14
CA GLU A 50 -7.52 19.65 14.72
C GLU A 50 -8.85 19.89 13.99
N ASN A 51 -9.42 18.82 13.44
CA ASN A 51 -10.69 18.83 12.73
C ASN A 51 -11.37 17.47 12.86
N GLU A 52 -12.13 17.28 13.94
CA GLU A 52 -12.80 16.01 14.25
C GLU A 52 -13.71 15.49 13.12
N PRO A 53 -14.53 16.32 12.44
CA PRO A 53 -15.32 15.87 11.29
C PRO A 53 -14.47 15.32 10.14
N LEU A 54 -13.41 16.04 9.75
CA LEU A 54 -12.52 15.64 8.66
C LEU A 54 -11.75 14.37 9.03
N TYR A 55 -11.22 14.31 10.24
CA TYR A 55 -10.55 13.13 10.78
C TYR A 55 -11.48 11.92 10.77
N GLY A 56 -12.74 12.06 11.23
CA GLY A 56 -13.73 10.98 11.26
C GLY A 56 -14.01 10.38 9.89
N VAL A 57 -14.19 11.23 8.87
CA VAL A 57 -14.42 10.79 7.48
C VAL A 57 -13.19 10.08 6.92
N LEU A 58 -12.01 10.71 7.01
CA LEU A 58 -10.76 10.14 6.50
C LEU A 58 -10.42 8.81 7.19
N ASN A 59 -10.58 8.76 8.51
CA ASN A 59 -10.30 7.56 9.30
C ASN A 59 -11.27 6.44 8.94
N GLY A 60 -12.55 6.75 8.73
CA GLY A 60 -13.55 5.80 8.23
C GLY A 60 -13.15 5.19 6.89
N ILE A 61 -12.80 6.02 5.90
CA ILE A 61 -12.36 5.58 4.58
C ILE A 61 -11.12 4.68 4.68
N VAL A 62 -10.09 5.13 5.42
CA VAL A 62 -8.83 4.38 5.56
C VAL A 62 -9.05 3.04 6.27
N ASN A 63 -9.87 3.01 7.33
CA ASN A 63 -10.17 1.75 8.03
C ASN A 63 -10.95 0.78 7.13
N VAL A 64 -11.93 1.26 6.37
CA VAL A 64 -12.65 0.42 5.40
C VAL A 64 -11.70 -0.16 4.36
N CYS A 65 -10.89 0.68 3.71
CA CYS A 65 -9.89 0.23 2.73
C CYS A 65 -8.89 -0.77 3.31
N ARG A 66 -8.46 -0.59 4.56
CA ARG A 66 -7.52 -1.49 5.25
C ARG A 66 -8.17 -2.83 5.63
N SER A 67 -9.45 -2.83 5.97
CA SER A 67 -10.16 -4.01 6.43
C SER A 67 -10.70 -4.91 5.31
N PHE A 68 -10.65 -4.47 4.05
CA PHE A 68 -11.03 -5.30 2.91
C PHE A 68 -10.10 -6.53 2.79
N PRO A 69 -10.61 -7.77 2.92
CA PRO A 69 -9.80 -8.97 2.74
C PRO A 69 -9.47 -9.16 1.26
N PHE A 70 -8.20 -9.40 0.95
CA PHE A 70 -7.70 -9.70 -0.41
C PHE A 70 -7.63 -11.21 -0.69
N ILE A 71 -8.44 -12.01 0.01
CA ILE A 71 -8.49 -13.48 -0.11
C ILE A 71 -9.38 -13.93 -1.26
#